data_AF-A0A9D9L1M5-F1
#
_entry.id   AF-A0A9D9L1M5-F1
#
_cell.length_a   1.000
_cell.length_b   1.000
_cell.length_c   1.000
_cell.angle_alpha   90.00
_cell.angle_beta   90.00
_cell.angle_gamma   90.00
#
_symmetry.space_group_name_H-M   'P 1'
#
loop_
_entity.id
_entity.type
_entity.pdbx_description
1 polymer ?
#
loop_
_entity_poly.entity_id
_entity_poly.type
_entity_poly.pdbx_seq_one_letter_code
_entity_poly.pdbx_strand_id
1 'polypeptide(L)'
;MSIGKGKEKNTGRKPKKGFIQSIKDDIRIVKRSNERAKRARQRERIDRELSEIPEEMLIDDIVPDEEIAAEELAGEQEVIAEETTEQDEVYEYEDTAEDEQYDETEETEEVEEDESYAEDTEDEPYEDEADEELYDEADEDEFYDEETEKDEAEIARESIRHIRTGGIPDSYRRPRPKRRRRKPSAKAIREARKREKKKKRYKSVALAGIVAFFAVGAYFSRSYWVPKLEGILDRPKQTIVNDGKVKEGNFPLYFGEGSVSSISSSGSCLLCLDKNQLRIYNEDGEETSSFSHNYADPVLRATDKRMLIYDKGGSSLMVVGRTNQMFSKAVKNRIIMADIAPNNNVAVVTDDERYAGILTVYDGNGREIFKWSSGSQLLSLTFDEDGGGCYVTTFAGMDGTLCSVMRYFRFDEKEPRVTSDPLPVLALQAMENDNGEFWVVGDTAFMRLDRKGRVLSRYDYMGKLDDFALDRSCAALIFKGIERRSSRLELFDSDSDRDEPDKIVNKQDGTPVRMKMTNGKMVILKDRQVDCYDFEGNLLATAECSSDYTDFVYFGDNVYFKDYREVNKISFTT
;
A
#
# COMPACT_ATOMS: atom_id res chain seq x y z
N MET A 1 -32.91 48.78 -42.43
CA MET A 1 -32.55 48.54 -43.85
C MET A 1 -31.24 47.76 -43.91
N SER A 2 -31.23 46.66 -44.69
CA SER A 2 -30.10 45.91 -45.30
C SER A 2 -28.84 45.61 -44.46
N ILE A 3 -28.53 44.38 -44.05
CA ILE A 3 -27.97 43.24 -44.83
C ILE A 3 -26.70 43.60 -45.63
N GLY A 4 -25.52 43.22 -45.11
CA GLY A 4 -24.76 42.03 -45.55
C GLY A 4 -23.71 42.12 -46.67
N LYS A 5 -22.51 41.61 -46.31
CA LYS A 5 -21.50 40.86 -47.09
C LYS A 5 -20.36 41.61 -47.81
N GLY A 6 -19.14 41.36 -47.31
CA GLY A 6 -17.90 41.23 -48.09
C GLY A 6 -17.03 40.13 -47.46
N LYS A 7 -16.78 39.04 -48.19
CA LYS A 7 -15.90 37.92 -47.78
C LYS A 7 -14.46 38.23 -48.20
N GLU A 8 -13.50 38.21 -47.28
CA GLU A 8 -12.08 38.06 -47.61
C GLU A 8 -11.69 36.57 -47.59
N LYS A 9 -11.12 36.10 -48.70
CA LYS A 9 -10.48 34.79 -48.81
C LYS A 9 -9.00 34.97 -48.47
N ASN A 10 -8.55 34.36 -47.38
CA ASN A 10 -7.12 34.30 -47.04
C ASN A 10 -6.52 32.99 -47.59
N THR A 11 -5.64 33.09 -48.58
CA THR A 11 -4.92 31.96 -49.18
C THR A 11 -3.59 31.74 -48.45
N GLY A 12 -3.53 30.81 -47.51
CA GLY A 12 -2.29 30.37 -46.88
C GLY A 12 -1.46 29.48 -47.80
N ARG A 13 -0.29 29.96 -48.26
CA ARG A 13 0.74 29.13 -48.93
C ARG A 13 1.51 28.34 -47.87
N LYS A 14 1.50 27.00 -47.97
CA LYS A 14 2.37 26.10 -47.18
C LYS A 14 3.83 26.25 -47.62
N PRO A 15 4.81 26.23 -46.70
CA PRO A 15 6.24 26.29 -47.05
C PRO A 15 6.68 25.02 -47.79
N LYS A 16 7.53 25.19 -48.81
CA LYS A 16 8.06 24.10 -49.64
C LYS A 16 9.01 23.22 -48.82
N LYS A 17 8.83 21.89 -48.90
CA LYS A 17 9.56 20.85 -48.17
C LYS A 17 11.09 21.01 -48.14
N GLY A 18 11.70 21.64 -49.15
CA GLY A 18 13.15 21.88 -49.20
C GLY A 18 13.69 22.84 -48.13
N PHE A 19 12.89 23.81 -47.68
CA PHE A 19 13.34 24.80 -46.69
C PHE A 19 13.43 24.22 -45.27
N ILE A 20 12.54 23.28 -44.94
CA ILE A 20 12.52 22.59 -43.64
C ILE A 20 13.70 21.60 -43.54
N GLN A 21 14.11 21.00 -44.67
CA GLN A 21 15.24 20.07 -44.69
C GLN A 21 16.57 20.80 -44.46
N SER A 22 16.78 21.96 -45.10
CA SER A 22 17.97 22.80 -44.90
C SER A 22 18.16 23.19 -43.44
N ILE A 23 17.09 23.61 -42.75
CA ILE A 23 17.15 24.01 -41.33
C ILE A 23 17.51 22.81 -40.43
N LYS A 24 17.02 21.61 -40.75
CA LYS A 24 17.35 20.40 -39.97
C LYS A 24 18.82 20.00 -40.14
N ASP A 25 19.37 20.16 -41.34
CA ASP A 25 20.77 19.85 -41.61
C ASP A 25 21.71 20.85 -40.93
N ASP A 26 21.37 22.15 -40.93
CA ASP A 26 22.14 23.18 -40.21
C ASP A 26 22.14 22.96 -38.68
N ILE A 27 21.00 22.60 -38.10
CA ILE A 27 20.91 22.27 -36.66
C ILE A 27 21.77 21.02 -36.33
N ARG A 28 21.83 20.05 -37.23
CA ARG A 28 22.62 18.82 -37.04
C ARG A 28 24.12 19.10 -37.07
N ILE A 29 24.57 20.01 -37.94
CA ILE A 29 25.96 20.45 -38.03
C ILE A 29 26.38 21.20 -36.77
N VAL A 30 25.54 22.11 -36.27
CA VAL A 30 25.81 22.87 -35.04
C VAL A 30 25.87 21.95 -33.82
N LYS A 31 24.98 20.95 -33.71
CA LYS A 31 25.03 19.95 -32.63
C LYS A 31 26.32 19.14 -32.63
N ARG A 32 26.77 18.66 -33.81
CA ARG A 32 28.04 17.92 -33.94
C ARG A 32 29.27 18.77 -33.60
N SER A 33 29.25 20.06 -33.93
CA SER A 33 30.32 21.00 -33.57
C SER A 33 30.41 21.21 -32.05
N ASN A 34 29.26 21.40 -31.38
CA ASN A 34 29.20 21.55 -29.93
C ASN A 34 29.63 20.29 -29.17
N GLU A 35 29.29 19.09 -29.67
CA GLU A 35 29.76 17.84 -29.06
C GLU A 35 31.28 17.65 -29.20
N ARG A 36 31.86 18.01 -30.35
CA ARG A 36 33.32 17.99 -30.53
C ARG A 36 34.02 18.98 -29.61
N ALA A 37 33.48 20.17 -29.42
CA ALA A 37 34.02 21.16 -28.49
C ALA A 37 33.92 20.71 -27.02
N LYS A 38 32.82 20.02 -26.63
CA LYS A 38 32.68 19.43 -25.29
C LYS A 38 33.70 18.32 -25.04
N ARG A 39 33.91 17.41 -26.01
CA ARG A 39 34.91 16.34 -25.91
C ARG A 39 36.35 16.86 -25.83
N ALA A 40 36.67 17.93 -26.57
CA ALA A 40 37.98 18.57 -26.50
C ALA A 40 38.26 19.18 -25.12
N ARG A 41 37.28 19.88 -24.53
CA ARG A 41 37.39 20.44 -23.17
C ARG A 41 37.49 19.37 -22.09
N GLN A 42 36.83 18.22 -22.30
CA GLN A 42 36.91 17.09 -21.38
C GLN A 42 38.28 16.41 -21.44
N ARG A 43 38.88 16.28 -22.63
CA ARG A 43 40.27 15.81 -22.79
C ARG A 43 41.28 16.75 -22.14
N GLU A 44 41.21 18.07 -22.37
CA GLU A 44 42.10 19.03 -21.70
C GLU A 44 41.98 19.02 -20.18
N ARG A 45 40.80 18.68 -19.64
CA ARG A 45 40.60 18.55 -18.20
C ARG A 45 41.25 17.28 -17.65
N ILE A 46 41.10 16.16 -18.36
CA ILE A 46 41.72 14.88 -18.01
C ILE A 46 43.26 15.00 -18.09
N ASP A 47 43.80 15.62 -19.15
CA ASP A 47 45.25 15.82 -19.30
C ASP A 47 45.83 16.73 -18.19
N ARG A 48 45.05 17.70 -17.69
CA ARG A 48 45.44 18.54 -16.55
C ARG A 48 45.43 17.77 -15.24
N GLU A 49 44.40 16.96 -15.00
CA GLU A 49 44.28 16.10 -13.80
C GLU A 49 45.37 15.02 -13.77
N LEU A 50 45.81 14.50 -14.92
CA LEU A 50 46.95 13.59 -15.05
C LEU A 50 48.31 14.26 -14.80
N SER A 51 48.43 15.58 -15.06
CA SER A 51 49.67 16.34 -14.83
C SER A 51 49.89 16.78 -13.38
N GLU A 52 48.90 16.58 -12.49
CA GLU A 52 48.95 16.98 -11.08
C GLU A 52 49.27 15.81 -10.11
N ILE A 53 49.57 14.62 -10.63
CA ILE A 53 49.93 13.44 -9.82
C ILE A 53 51.44 13.46 -9.51
N PRO A 54 51.87 13.45 -8.24
CA PRO A 54 53.30 13.41 -7.89
C PRO A 54 53.92 12.03 -8.17
N GLU A 55 55.10 12.02 -8.81
CA GLU A 55 55.94 10.82 -8.98
C GLU A 55 56.57 10.41 -7.63
N GLU A 56 55.88 9.61 -6.82
CA GLU A 56 56.51 8.80 -5.78
C GLU A 56 55.53 7.72 -5.27
N MET A 57 55.52 6.57 -5.96
CA MET A 57 55.28 5.23 -5.39
C MET A 57 55.50 4.18 -6.51
N LEU A 58 56.77 3.94 -6.83
CA LEU A 58 57.24 2.75 -7.52
C LEU A 58 57.63 1.72 -6.46
N ILE A 59 56.95 0.57 -6.42
CA ILE A 59 57.58 -0.77 -6.32
C ILE A 59 56.69 -1.77 -7.09
N ASP A 60 57.22 -2.22 -8.22
CA ASP A 60 57.21 -3.56 -8.83
C ASP A 60 56.08 -4.54 -8.45
N ASP A 61 55.23 -4.91 -9.41
CA ASP A 61 55.50 -6.08 -10.26
C ASP A 61 54.36 -6.29 -11.30
N ILE A 62 54.76 -6.88 -12.44
CA ILE A 62 53.95 -7.44 -13.54
C ILE A 62 53.81 -6.54 -14.79
N VAL A 63 54.77 -6.73 -15.69
CA VAL A 63 54.79 -6.43 -17.13
C VAL A 63 53.92 -7.46 -17.90
N PRO A 64 53.40 -7.10 -19.10
CA PRO A 64 52.07 -7.46 -19.57
C PRO A 64 52.10 -8.50 -20.72
N ASP A 65 50.94 -8.85 -21.26
CA ASP A 65 50.82 -9.03 -22.72
C ASP A 65 49.40 -8.64 -23.19
N GLU A 66 49.39 -7.67 -24.11
CA GLU A 66 48.26 -7.24 -24.93
C GLU A 66 48.34 -7.91 -26.31
N GLU A 67 47.17 -8.09 -26.91
CA GLU A 67 46.87 -8.23 -28.34
C GLU A 67 47.27 -9.52 -29.07
N ILE A 68 46.29 -10.14 -29.74
CA ILE A 68 46.12 -9.99 -31.20
C ILE A 68 44.68 -10.39 -31.58
N ALA A 69 44.05 -9.49 -32.33
CA ALA A 69 42.86 -9.78 -33.12
C ALA A 69 43.25 -10.32 -34.50
N ALA A 70 42.32 -11.08 -35.08
CA ALA A 70 42.13 -11.36 -36.50
C ALA A 70 42.78 -12.61 -37.11
N GLU A 71 42.04 -13.11 -38.11
CA GLU A 71 42.29 -14.23 -39.03
C GLU A 71 42.01 -15.63 -38.48
N GLU A 72 41.31 -16.51 -39.18
CA GLU A 72 40.44 -16.45 -40.35
C GLU A 72 39.92 -17.89 -40.50
N LEU A 73 38.77 -18.02 -41.14
CA LEU A 73 38.42 -19.12 -42.04
C LEU A 73 38.44 -20.58 -41.55
N ALA A 74 37.23 -21.14 -41.62
CA ALA A 74 36.94 -22.38 -42.35
C ALA A 74 37.42 -23.71 -41.75
N GLY A 75 36.46 -24.60 -41.53
CA GLY A 75 36.75 -26.02 -41.30
C GLY A 75 35.55 -26.77 -40.77
N GLU A 76 34.65 -27.14 -41.68
CA GLU A 76 33.60 -28.14 -41.46
C GLU A 76 34.18 -29.54 -41.13
N GLN A 77 33.26 -30.41 -40.67
CA GLN A 77 33.29 -31.87 -40.58
C GLN A 77 33.80 -32.47 -39.26
N GLU A 78 32.95 -33.11 -38.44
CA GLU A 78 32.39 -34.48 -38.60
C GLU A 78 33.58 -35.48 -38.60
N VAL A 79 33.70 -36.52 -37.77
CA VAL A 79 32.81 -37.68 -37.60
C VAL A 79 33.33 -38.61 -36.45
N ILE A 80 32.40 -39.41 -35.89
CA ILE A 80 32.47 -40.76 -35.26
C ILE A 80 32.91 -40.95 -33.78
N ALA A 81 31.97 -41.61 -33.10
CA ALA A 81 32.03 -42.35 -31.85
C ALA A 81 33.15 -43.39 -31.73
N GLU A 82 33.51 -43.71 -30.49
CA GLU A 82 33.71 -45.10 -30.08
C GLU A 82 33.26 -45.25 -28.62
N GLU A 83 32.37 -46.22 -28.42
CA GLU A 83 31.98 -46.78 -27.13
C GLU A 83 33.20 -47.40 -26.45
N THR A 84 33.27 -47.35 -25.11
CA THR A 84 33.61 -48.54 -24.33
C THR A 84 33.13 -48.41 -22.89
N THR A 85 32.37 -49.43 -22.53
CA THR A 85 31.81 -49.86 -21.26
C THR A 85 32.87 -50.15 -20.20
N GLU A 86 32.57 -49.88 -18.92
CA GLU A 86 32.86 -50.68 -17.70
C GLU A 86 32.65 -49.76 -16.46
N GLN A 87 31.52 -49.89 -15.77
CA GLN A 87 31.23 -50.73 -14.59
C GLN A 87 31.55 -50.06 -13.24
N ASP A 88 30.45 -49.74 -12.55
CA ASP A 88 30.15 -49.86 -11.11
C ASP A 88 31.29 -49.81 -10.08
N GLU A 89 31.24 -48.81 -9.19
CA GLU A 89 31.47 -49.04 -7.76
C GLU A 89 30.47 -48.25 -6.91
N VAL A 90 29.67 -49.03 -6.18
CA VAL A 90 28.77 -48.65 -5.10
C VAL A 90 29.60 -48.53 -3.82
N TYR A 91 29.46 -47.45 -3.06
CA TYR A 91 29.93 -47.40 -1.67
C TYR A 91 28.73 -47.47 -0.73
N GLU A 92 28.55 -48.67 -0.18
CA GLU A 92 27.71 -49.01 0.95
C GLU A 92 28.55 -48.85 2.23
N TYR A 93 28.02 -48.18 3.25
CA TYR A 93 28.61 -48.15 4.59
C TYR A 93 27.59 -48.75 5.57
N GLU A 94 27.87 -49.96 6.03
CA GLU A 94 27.26 -50.54 7.24
C GLU A 94 28.17 -50.32 8.45
N ASP A 95 27.56 -49.73 9.48
CA ASP A 95 27.51 -50.12 10.89
C ASP A 95 28.79 -50.51 11.67
N THR A 96 29.01 -49.80 12.77
CA THR A 96 29.45 -50.38 14.05
C THR A 96 28.90 -49.56 15.21
N ALA A 97 28.03 -50.18 16.00
CA ALA A 97 27.62 -49.78 17.33
C ALA A 97 28.71 -50.07 18.37
N GLU A 98 28.85 -49.20 19.37
CA GLU A 98 29.34 -49.54 20.70
C GLU A 98 28.40 -48.93 21.75
N ASP A 99 27.92 -49.81 22.61
CA ASP A 99 27.06 -49.60 23.76
C ASP A 99 27.78 -48.85 24.89
N GLU A 100 27.11 -47.94 25.58
CA GLU A 100 27.21 -47.85 27.05
C GLU A 100 25.83 -47.58 27.66
N GLN A 101 25.41 -48.56 28.46
CA GLN A 101 24.19 -48.68 29.22
C GLN A 101 24.45 -48.19 30.65
N TYR A 102 23.57 -47.35 31.20
CA TYR A 102 23.33 -47.28 32.64
C TYR A 102 21.82 -47.42 32.88
N ASP A 103 21.50 -48.39 33.73
CA ASP A 103 20.20 -48.83 34.15
C ASP A 103 20.01 -48.51 35.65
N GLU A 104 18.80 -48.78 36.13
CA GLU A 104 18.24 -48.69 37.49
C GLU A 104 17.42 -47.42 37.79
N THR A 105 16.21 -47.44 38.38
CA THR A 105 15.04 -48.35 38.54
C THR A 105 14.31 -47.83 39.78
N GLU A 106 12.98 -47.66 39.69
CA GLU A 106 11.98 -47.77 40.80
C GLU A 106 12.05 -46.67 41.89
N GLU A 107 10.98 -46.19 42.53
CA GLU A 107 9.70 -46.80 42.88
C GLU A 107 8.51 -45.82 42.79
N THR A 108 7.35 -46.46 42.65
CA THR A 108 5.97 -46.06 42.90
C THR A 108 5.70 -45.47 44.30
N GLU A 109 4.74 -44.54 44.41
CA GLU A 109 3.74 -44.58 45.50
C GLU A 109 2.40 -43.99 45.01
N GLU A 110 1.36 -44.83 45.10
CA GLU A 110 -0.07 -44.52 44.97
C GLU A 110 -0.57 -43.84 46.25
N VAL A 111 -1.53 -42.90 46.13
CA VAL A 111 -2.58 -42.72 47.14
C VAL A 111 -3.90 -42.40 46.45
N GLU A 112 -4.90 -43.17 46.87
CA GLU A 112 -6.28 -43.27 46.41
C GLU A 112 -7.24 -42.18 46.93
N GLU A 113 -8.38 -42.11 46.23
CA GLU A 113 -9.78 -41.89 46.70
C GLU A 113 -10.16 -40.67 47.54
N ASP A 114 -11.17 -39.92 47.05
CA ASP A 114 -12.52 -40.01 47.61
C ASP A 114 -13.57 -39.32 46.72
N GLU A 115 -14.55 -40.11 46.26
CA GLU A 115 -15.86 -39.64 45.81
C GLU A 115 -16.72 -39.21 47.02
N SER A 116 -17.66 -38.27 46.83
CA SER A 116 -18.94 -38.38 47.55
C SER A 116 -20.09 -37.60 46.88
N TYR A 117 -21.24 -38.27 46.94
CA TYR A 117 -22.58 -38.03 46.39
C TYR A 117 -23.41 -36.96 47.12
N ALA A 118 -24.39 -36.40 46.41
CA ALA A 118 -25.86 -36.39 46.72
C ALA A 118 -26.53 -35.24 45.90
N GLU A 119 -27.48 -35.51 45.00
CA GLU A 119 -28.95 -35.66 45.23
C GLU A 119 -29.51 -34.50 46.08
N ASP A 120 -30.66 -33.88 45.84
CA ASP A 120 -31.76 -33.94 44.87
C ASP A 120 -32.64 -32.74 45.26
N THR A 121 -33.43 -32.17 44.35
CA THR A 121 -34.90 -32.09 44.54
C THR A 121 -35.59 -31.37 43.38
N GLU A 122 -36.59 -32.08 42.90
CA GLU A 122 -37.63 -31.78 41.92
C GLU A 122 -38.62 -30.71 42.42
N ASP A 123 -39.33 -30.06 41.48
CA ASP A 123 -40.80 -30.00 41.42
C ASP A 123 -41.29 -28.86 40.47
N GLU A 124 -41.55 -29.20 39.20
CA GLU A 124 -42.89 -29.34 38.55
C GLU A 124 -44.03 -28.28 38.84
N PRO A 125 -45.17 -28.22 38.08
CA PRO A 125 -45.43 -27.33 36.92
C PRO A 125 -46.89 -26.76 36.86
N TYR A 126 -47.41 -26.46 35.64
CA TYR A 126 -48.81 -26.13 35.22
C TYR A 126 -49.27 -24.67 35.50
N GLU A 127 -50.08 -23.95 34.70
CA GLU A 127 -51.17 -24.22 33.72
C GLU A 127 -51.10 -23.14 32.60
N ASP A 128 -51.24 -23.41 31.30
CA ASP A 128 -52.44 -23.71 30.48
C ASP A 128 -53.43 -22.55 30.20
N GLU A 129 -53.74 -22.41 28.89
CA GLU A 129 -54.94 -21.82 28.25
C GLU A 129 -55.14 -20.28 28.32
N ALA A 130 -55.61 -19.55 27.30
CA ALA A 130 -56.18 -19.85 26.00
C ALA A 130 -56.09 -18.61 25.07
N ASP A 131 -56.37 -18.89 23.81
CA ASP A 131 -56.53 -18.05 22.62
C ASP A 131 -57.26 -16.72 22.81
N GLU A 132 -56.88 -15.69 22.03
CA GLU A 132 -57.82 -14.92 21.21
C GLU A 132 -57.10 -14.03 20.17
N GLU A 133 -57.54 -14.19 18.91
CA GLU A 133 -57.25 -13.34 17.76
C GLU A 133 -57.63 -11.87 18.04
N LEU A 134 -56.88 -10.87 17.57
CA LEU A 134 -57.48 -9.65 16.98
C LEU A 134 -56.45 -8.74 16.28
N TYR A 135 -56.92 -8.18 15.15
CA TYR A 135 -56.36 -7.29 14.12
C TYR A 135 -55.18 -6.34 14.41
N ASP A 136 -54.25 -6.31 13.44
CA ASP A 136 -53.40 -5.17 13.13
C ASP A 136 -54.24 -4.05 12.47
N GLU A 137 -54.50 -2.96 13.20
CA GLU A 137 -54.89 -1.66 12.62
C GLU A 137 -53.70 -0.71 12.64
N ALA A 138 -53.42 -0.14 11.47
CA ALA A 138 -52.35 0.81 11.24
C ALA A 138 -52.69 2.17 11.89
N ASP A 139 -51.79 2.64 12.75
CA ASP A 139 -51.88 3.97 13.35
C ASP A 139 -51.75 5.08 12.28
N GLU A 140 -52.74 5.95 12.31
CA GLU A 140 -52.80 7.25 11.65
C GLU A 140 -51.96 8.26 12.46
N ASP A 141 -50.90 8.80 11.86
CA ASP A 141 -50.20 9.97 12.40
C ASP A 141 -51.10 11.22 12.32
N GLU A 142 -51.73 11.56 13.44
CA GLU A 142 -52.36 12.85 13.69
C GLU A 142 -51.30 13.95 13.85
N PHE A 143 -51.35 14.91 12.92
CA PHE A 143 -50.53 16.12 12.93
C PHE A 143 -51.12 17.15 13.90
N TYR A 144 -50.45 17.39 15.03
CA TYR A 144 -50.70 18.54 15.89
C TYR A 144 -49.96 19.77 15.35
N ASP A 145 -50.69 20.80 14.90
CA ASP A 145 -50.16 22.14 14.66
C ASP A 145 -50.48 23.03 15.88
N GLU A 146 -49.44 23.45 16.60
CA GLU A 146 -49.48 24.47 17.65
C GLU A 146 -49.82 25.86 17.09
N GLU A 147 -50.60 26.59 17.87
CA GLU A 147 -51.16 27.91 17.58
C GLU A 147 -50.08 28.99 17.44
N THR A 148 -50.15 29.79 16.36
CA THR A 148 -49.42 31.05 16.23
C THR A 148 -50.41 32.22 16.26
N GLU A 149 -50.18 33.12 17.22
CA GLU A 149 -50.92 34.36 17.47
C GLU A 149 -50.97 35.24 16.22
N LYS A 150 -52.18 35.66 15.84
CA LYS A 150 -52.39 36.58 14.72
C LYS A 150 -52.21 38.03 15.14
N ASP A 151 -51.33 38.69 14.42
CA ASP A 151 -50.99 40.10 14.46
C ASP A 151 -52.20 41.06 14.52
N GLU A 152 -52.16 41.97 15.49
CA GLU A 152 -53.11 43.05 15.77
C GLU A 152 -53.36 44.02 14.57
N ALA A 153 -52.58 43.90 13.49
CA ALA A 153 -52.70 44.70 12.28
C ALA A 153 -53.88 44.30 11.37
N GLU A 154 -54.44 43.09 11.53
CA GLU A 154 -55.58 42.63 10.72
C GLU A 154 -56.93 43.14 11.29
N ILE A 155 -57.03 43.27 12.62
CA ILE A 155 -58.21 43.78 13.32
C ILE A 155 -58.41 45.29 13.08
N ALA A 156 -57.32 46.03 12.87
CA ALA A 156 -57.38 47.46 12.55
C ALA A 156 -57.87 47.77 11.12
N ARG A 157 -57.94 46.77 10.22
CA ARG A 157 -58.37 46.97 8.82
C ARG A 157 -59.87 46.74 8.60
N GLU A 158 -60.56 46.07 9.52
CA GLU A 158 -62.02 45.91 9.44
C GLU A 158 -62.81 47.08 10.05
N SER A 159 -62.17 47.94 10.86
CA SER A 159 -62.83 49.07 11.52
C SER A 159 -62.99 50.34 10.65
N ILE A 160 -62.46 50.36 9.42
CA ILE A 160 -62.43 51.55 8.54
C ILE A 160 -63.45 51.49 7.37
N ARG A 161 -64.52 50.69 7.47
CA ARG A 161 -65.57 50.62 6.42
C ARG A 161 -66.97 51.11 6.80
N HIS A 162 -67.11 51.93 7.84
CA HIS A 162 -68.40 52.55 8.14
C HIS A 162 -68.32 54.01 8.59
N ILE A 163 -68.10 54.94 7.65
CA ILE A 163 -68.68 56.30 7.76
C ILE A 163 -69.04 56.83 6.36
N ARG A 164 -70.28 56.60 5.89
CA ARG A 164 -71.05 57.63 5.18
C ARG A 164 -72.48 57.19 4.88
N THR A 165 -73.38 58.16 5.02
CA THR A 165 -74.81 58.20 4.73
C THR A 165 -75.72 57.66 5.84
N GLY A 166 -76.33 58.63 6.54
CA GLY A 166 -77.37 58.41 7.52
C GLY A 166 -78.73 58.10 6.90
N GLY A 167 -79.65 57.70 7.75
CA GLY A 167 -81.04 57.42 7.40
C GLY A 167 -81.66 56.45 8.39
N ILE A 168 -82.57 57.00 9.20
CA ILE A 168 -83.49 56.32 10.13
C ILE A 168 -84.29 55.22 9.40
N PRO A 169 -84.72 54.14 10.10
CA PRO A 169 -84.83 52.81 9.54
C PRO A 169 -86.20 52.55 8.91
N ASP A 170 -86.23 51.73 7.86
CA ASP A 170 -87.47 51.18 7.33
C ASP A 170 -87.57 49.69 7.65
N SER A 171 -88.62 49.37 8.39
CA SER A 171 -88.99 48.01 8.75
C SER A 171 -89.80 47.39 7.60
N TYR A 172 -89.65 46.08 7.43
CA TYR A 172 -90.36 45.19 6.49
C TYR A 172 -89.84 45.08 5.05
N ARG A 173 -89.09 44.00 4.76
CA ARG A 173 -89.21 43.30 3.46
C ARG A 173 -88.80 41.82 3.52
N ARG A 174 -89.75 40.94 3.18
CA ARG A 174 -89.56 39.49 2.96
C ARG A 174 -88.97 39.20 1.57
N PRO A 175 -88.30 38.03 1.35
CA PRO A 175 -87.41 37.80 0.22
C PRO A 175 -88.12 37.27 -1.06
N ARG A 176 -87.46 37.40 -2.23
CA ARG A 176 -87.86 36.79 -3.51
C ARG A 176 -86.81 35.77 -4.03
N PRO A 177 -87.22 34.72 -4.79
CA PRO A 177 -86.38 33.54 -5.05
C PRO A 177 -85.54 33.60 -6.35
N LYS A 178 -84.51 32.74 -6.39
CA LYS A 178 -83.42 32.68 -7.40
C LYS A 178 -83.83 32.03 -8.74
N ARG A 179 -83.32 32.57 -9.86
CA ARG A 179 -83.40 32.00 -11.22
C ARG A 179 -82.27 30.98 -11.48
N ARG A 180 -82.64 29.82 -12.05
CA ARG A 180 -81.75 28.72 -12.49
C ARG A 180 -81.00 29.06 -13.79
N ARG A 181 -79.69 28.76 -13.86
CA ARG A 181 -78.87 28.75 -15.10
C ARG A 181 -78.67 27.31 -15.61
N ARG A 182 -78.76 27.10 -16.93
CA ARG A 182 -78.65 25.79 -17.62
C ARG A 182 -77.19 25.30 -17.71
N LYS A 183 -76.97 23.98 -17.60
CA LYS A 183 -75.65 23.31 -17.62
C LYS A 183 -75.11 23.08 -19.05
N PRO A 184 -73.79 23.18 -19.31
CA PRO A 184 -73.18 23.01 -20.62
C PRO A 184 -73.05 21.54 -21.09
N SER A 185 -72.96 21.36 -22.42
CA SER A 185 -73.01 20.06 -23.15
C SER A 185 -71.78 19.15 -22.94
N ALA A 186 -72.02 17.83 -22.91
CA ALA A 186 -71.06 16.78 -22.56
C ALA A 186 -69.80 16.70 -23.45
N LYS A 187 -69.88 17.13 -24.73
CA LYS A 187 -68.69 17.19 -25.62
C LYS A 187 -67.67 18.24 -25.15
N ALA A 188 -68.14 19.40 -24.69
CA ALA A 188 -67.27 20.47 -24.16
C ALA A 188 -66.54 20.03 -22.89
N ILE A 189 -67.19 19.22 -22.04
CA ILE A 189 -66.58 18.66 -20.82
C ILE A 189 -65.48 17.63 -21.18
N ARG A 190 -65.69 16.79 -22.20
CA ARG A 190 -64.68 15.80 -22.66
C ARG A 190 -63.45 16.46 -23.29
N GLU A 191 -63.63 17.51 -24.09
CA GLU A 191 -62.51 18.26 -24.68
C GLU A 191 -61.72 19.06 -23.65
N ALA A 192 -62.42 19.69 -22.69
CA ALA A 192 -61.79 20.37 -21.55
C ALA A 192 -60.93 19.40 -20.71
N ARG A 193 -61.48 18.22 -20.36
CA ARG A 193 -60.73 17.19 -19.62
C ARG A 193 -59.51 16.65 -20.38
N LYS A 194 -59.60 16.48 -21.71
CA LYS A 194 -58.43 16.06 -22.52
C LYS A 194 -57.35 17.13 -22.58
N ARG A 195 -57.72 18.42 -22.66
CA ARG A 195 -56.76 19.54 -22.62
C ARG A 195 -56.11 19.69 -21.25
N GLU A 196 -56.85 19.49 -20.16
CA GLU A 196 -56.30 19.49 -18.81
C GLU A 196 -55.32 18.33 -18.57
N LYS A 197 -55.66 17.11 -19.01
CA LYS A 197 -54.75 15.95 -18.91
C LYS A 197 -53.47 16.14 -19.74
N LYS A 198 -53.57 16.71 -20.95
CA LYS A 198 -52.38 17.06 -21.77
C LYS A 198 -51.53 18.16 -21.11
N LYS A 199 -52.15 19.17 -20.51
CA LYS A 199 -51.45 20.26 -19.82
C LYS A 199 -50.73 19.78 -18.56
N LYS A 200 -51.32 18.85 -17.79
CA LYS A 200 -50.66 18.21 -16.64
C LYS A 200 -49.47 17.35 -17.07
N ARG A 201 -49.63 16.52 -18.11
CA ARG A 201 -48.51 15.71 -18.67
C ARG A 201 -47.39 16.58 -19.25
N TYR A 202 -47.73 17.68 -19.92
CA TYR A 202 -46.71 18.61 -20.44
C TYR A 202 -45.93 19.26 -19.30
N LYS A 203 -46.59 19.66 -18.20
CA LYS A 203 -45.91 20.20 -17.02
C LYS A 203 -44.99 19.19 -16.34
N SER A 204 -45.41 17.93 -16.21
CA SER A 204 -44.57 16.89 -15.61
C SER A 204 -43.37 16.54 -16.49
N VAL A 205 -43.55 16.45 -17.80
CA VAL A 205 -42.45 16.21 -18.75
C VAL A 205 -41.50 17.41 -18.82
N ALA A 206 -42.01 18.64 -18.77
CA ALA A 206 -41.19 19.83 -18.73
C ALA A 206 -40.36 19.90 -17.43
N LEU A 207 -40.96 19.56 -16.28
CA LEU A 207 -40.24 19.49 -15.01
C LEU A 207 -39.15 18.41 -15.04
N ALA A 208 -39.46 17.21 -15.53
CA ALA A 208 -38.47 16.15 -15.71
C ALA A 208 -37.34 16.56 -16.66
N GLY A 209 -37.65 17.28 -17.74
CA GLY A 209 -36.66 17.82 -18.66
C GLY A 209 -35.75 18.87 -18.02
N ILE A 210 -36.29 19.72 -17.15
CA ILE A 210 -35.51 20.71 -16.39
C ILE A 210 -34.57 19.99 -15.40
N VAL A 211 -35.07 19.01 -14.65
CA VAL A 211 -34.24 18.22 -13.72
C VAL A 211 -33.12 17.49 -14.47
N ALA A 212 -33.43 16.86 -15.61
CA ALA A 212 -32.44 16.21 -16.45
C ALA A 212 -31.39 17.19 -16.99
N PHE A 213 -31.81 18.39 -17.39
CA PHE A 213 -30.89 19.44 -17.84
C PHE A 213 -29.95 19.89 -16.71
N PHE A 214 -30.46 20.07 -15.49
CA PHE A 214 -29.61 20.39 -14.33
C PHE A 214 -28.68 19.24 -13.95
N ALA A 215 -29.13 17.98 -14.00
CA ALA A 215 -28.31 16.81 -13.73
C ALA A 215 -27.16 16.68 -14.74
N VAL A 216 -27.44 16.89 -16.03
CA VAL A 216 -26.41 16.92 -17.08
C VAL A 216 -25.46 18.09 -16.86
N GLY A 217 -25.97 19.28 -16.54
CA GLY A 217 -25.14 20.44 -16.21
C GLY A 217 -24.21 20.18 -15.01
N ALA A 218 -24.73 19.57 -13.95
CA ALA A 218 -23.95 19.17 -12.77
C ALA A 218 -22.89 18.11 -13.10
N TYR A 219 -23.22 17.13 -13.97
CA TYR A 219 -22.27 16.13 -14.44
C TYR A 219 -21.13 16.74 -15.27
N PHE A 220 -21.42 17.67 -16.17
CA PHE A 220 -20.37 18.35 -16.94
C PHE A 220 -19.55 19.34 -16.10
N SER A 221 -20.15 19.95 -15.09
CA SER A 221 -19.42 20.82 -14.16
C SER A 221 -18.70 20.05 -13.05
N ARG A 222 -18.82 18.71 -12.99
CA ARG A 222 -18.29 17.85 -11.89
C ARG A 222 -16.85 18.18 -11.52
N SER A 223 -15.99 18.41 -12.50
CA SER A 223 -14.57 18.72 -12.28
C SER A 223 -14.32 20.02 -11.49
N TYR A 224 -15.30 20.92 -11.39
CA TYR A 224 -15.19 22.19 -10.67
C TYR A 224 -15.75 22.15 -9.23
N TRP A 225 -16.70 21.26 -8.93
CA TRP A 225 -17.36 21.23 -7.61
C TRP A 225 -17.13 19.93 -6.83
N VAL A 226 -16.87 18.79 -7.49
CA VAL A 226 -16.53 17.53 -6.81
C VAL A 226 -15.29 17.67 -5.92
N PRO A 227 -14.16 18.27 -6.40
CA PRO A 227 -12.98 18.45 -5.54
C PRO A 227 -13.22 19.39 -4.35
N LYS A 228 -14.20 20.31 -4.46
CA LYS A 228 -14.57 21.21 -3.35
C LYS A 228 -15.49 20.54 -2.33
N LEU A 229 -16.21 19.49 -2.73
CA LEU A 229 -17.06 18.70 -1.84
C LEU A 229 -16.29 17.61 -1.10
N GLU A 230 -15.22 17.07 -1.69
CA GLU A 230 -14.28 16.18 -1.00
C GLU A 230 -13.82 16.81 0.32
N GLY A 231 -13.41 18.08 0.30
CA GLY A 231 -13.03 18.82 1.50
C GLY A 231 -14.16 19.17 2.50
N ILE A 232 -15.44 19.00 2.13
CA ILE A 232 -16.60 19.19 3.03
C ILE A 232 -17.05 17.85 3.64
N LEU A 233 -16.76 16.74 2.97
CA LEU A 233 -16.92 15.37 3.49
C LEU A 233 -15.77 14.96 4.40
N ASP A 234 -14.58 15.53 4.20
CA ASP A 234 -13.45 15.51 5.14
C ASP A 234 -13.81 16.32 6.40
N ARG A 235 -14.69 15.75 7.25
CA ARG A 235 -14.73 16.16 8.64
C ARG A 235 -13.38 15.81 9.24
N PRO A 236 -12.70 16.74 9.96
CA PRO A 236 -11.47 16.40 10.63
C PRO A 236 -11.75 15.22 11.57
N LYS A 237 -11.20 14.04 11.24
CA LYS A 237 -11.20 12.90 12.13
C LYS A 237 -10.57 13.40 13.44
N GLN A 238 -11.24 13.17 14.56
CA GLN A 238 -10.69 13.60 15.85
C GLN A 238 -9.39 12.84 16.07
N THR A 239 -8.27 13.57 16.13
CA THR A 239 -6.98 12.96 16.44
C THR A 239 -6.99 12.49 17.88
N ILE A 240 -6.76 11.19 18.09
CA ILE A 240 -6.62 10.61 19.41
C ILE A 240 -5.20 10.90 19.91
N VAL A 241 -5.09 11.64 21.01
CA VAL A 241 -3.80 11.83 21.70
C VAL A 241 -3.72 10.78 22.79
N ASN A 242 -2.83 9.81 22.62
CA ASN A 242 -2.57 8.78 23.63
C ASN A 242 -1.55 9.31 24.65
N ASP A 243 -1.65 8.84 25.89
CA ASP A 243 -0.82 9.31 27.01
C ASP A 243 0.69 9.08 26.85
N GLY A 244 1.10 8.23 25.90
CA GLY A 244 2.52 7.89 25.66
C GLY A 244 3.21 7.15 26.82
N LYS A 245 2.46 6.82 27.87
CA LYS A 245 2.97 6.10 29.04
C LYS A 245 3.22 4.64 28.68
N VAL A 246 4.40 4.15 29.02
CA VAL A 246 4.74 2.74 28.94
C VAL A 246 3.78 1.96 29.82
N LYS A 247 3.15 0.93 29.26
CA LYS A 247 2.17 0.10 29.97
C LYS A 247 2.90 -0.70 31.05
N GLU A 248 2.43 -0.58 32.29
CA GLU A 248 2.95 -1.35 33.43
C GLU A 248 2.45 -2.81 33.36
N GLY A 249 3.32 -3.76 33.73
CA GLY A 249 3.10 -5.21 33.57
C GLY A 249 4.43 -5.93 33.40
N ASN A 250 4.54 -6.88 32.47
CA ASN A 250 5.82 -7.49 32.09
C ASN A 250 6.69 -6.59 31.18
N PHE A 251 6.24 -5.38 30.87
CA PHE A 251 7.01 -4.39 30.11
C PHE A 251 7.71 -3.40 31.05
N PRO A 252 8.94 -2.96 30.71
CA PRO A 252 9.74 -3.35 29.54
C PRO A 252 10.26 -4.79 29.58
N LEU A 253 10.37 -5.41 28.40
CA LEU A 253 11.02 -6.71 28.23
C LEU A 253 12.53 -6.51 28.16
N TYR A 254 13.27 -7.10 29.10
CA TYR A 254 14.72 -7.00 29.18
C TYR A 254 15.41 -8.21 28.54
N PHE A 255 16.41 -7.95 27.71
CA PHE A 255 17.14 -8.99 26.97
C PHE A 255 18.53 -9.31 27.55
N GLY A 256 18.82 -8.84 28.77
CA GLY A 256 20.04 -9.16 29.51
C GLY A 256 21.31 -8.68 28.81
N GLU A 257 22.28 -9.57 28.60
CA GLU A 257 23.49 -9.29 27.80
C GLU A 257 23.23 -9.31 26.28
N GLY A 258 22.06 -9.79 25.85
CA GLY A 258 21.64 -9.78 24.45
C GLY A 258 21.07 -8.42 24.06
N SER A 259 21.58 -7.83 22.98
CA SER A 259 20.90 -6.71 22.32
C SER A 259 19.78 -7.24 21.42
N VAL A 260 18.64 -6.57 21.44
CA VAL A 260 17.53 -6.89 20.54
C VAL A 260 17.93 -6.51 19.12
N SER A 261 18.09 -7.51 18.25
CA SER A 261 18.50 -7.27 16.86
C SER A 261 17.35 -6.67 16.06
N SER A 262 16.17 -7.30 16.12
CA SER A 262 14.98 -6.88 15.39
C SER A 262 13.70 -7.31 16.13
N ILE A 263 12.62 -6.58 15.88
CA ILE A 263 11.28 -6.92 16.36
C ILE A 263 10.32 -7.01 15.18
N SER A 264 9.35 -7.92 15.28
CA SER A 264 8.28 -8.08 14.30
C SER A 264 7.00 -8.56 15.00
N SER A 265 5.93 -8.77 14.24
CA SER A 265 4.70 -9.43 14.72
C SER A 265 4.35 -10.64 13.86
N SER A 266 3.59 -11.56 14.46
CA SER A 266 2.95 -12.68 13.77
C SER A 266 1.55 -12.87 14.33
N GLY A 267 0.56 -12.27 13.67
CA GLY A 267 -0.79 -12.11 14.22
C GLY A 267 -0.76 -11.27 15.49
N SER A 268 -1.23 -11.83 16.61
CA SER A 268 -1.30 -11.17 17.93
C SER A 268 -0.08 -11.42 18.83
N CYS A 269 1.06 -11.84 18.26
CA CYS A 269 2.27 -12.14 19.01
C CYS A 269 3.39 -11.18 18.63
N LEU A 270 4.15 -10.73 19.63
CA LEU A 270 5.37 -9.97 19.46
C LEU A 270 6.55 -10.92 19.26
N LEU A 271 7.38 -10.64 18.28
CA LEU A 271 8.58 -11.41 17.96
C LEU A 271 9.81 -10.57 18.28
N CYS A 272 10.71 -11.10 19.09
CA CYS A 272 11.97 -10.45 19.44
C CYS A 272 13.12 -11.36 19.05
N LEU A 273 13.90 -10.94 18.05
CA LEU A 273 15.09 -11.65 17.61
C LEU A 273 16.30 -11.07 18.32
N ASP A 274 17.06 -11.94 18.98
CA ASP A 274 18.35 -11.61 19.58
C ASP A 274 19.48 -12.28 18.81
N LYS A 275 20.72 -12.10 19.27
CA LYS A 275 21.89 -12.77 18.70
C LYS A 275 21.83 -14.31 18.76
N ASN A 276 21.14 -14.87 19.74
CA ASN A 276 21.17 -16.31 20.02
C ASN A 276 19.81 -17.00 19.91
N GLN A 277 18.71 -16.26 19.88
CA GLN A 277 17.37 -16.86 19.86
C GLN A 277 16.31 -15.89 19.35
N LEU A 278 15.26 -16.46 18.76
CA LEU A 278 13.97 -15.80 18.59
C LEU A 278 13.09 -16.12 19.78
N ARG A 279 12.59 -15.09 20.48
CA ARG A 279 11.58 -15.23 21.53
C ARG A 279 10.24 -14.69 21.04
N ILE A 280 9.16 -15.42 21.35
CA ILE A 280 7.79 -15.06 20.98
C ILE A 280 7.04 -14.71 22.27
N TYR A 281 6.46 -13.51 22.31
CA TYR A 281 5.71 -13.00 23.44
C TYR A 281 4.24 -12.81 23.07
N ASN A 282 3.36 -13.04 24.04
CA ASN A 282 1.96 -12.63 23.94
C ASN A 282 1.82 -11.11 24.16
N GLU A 283 0.60 -10.59 24.06
CA GLU A 283 0.34 -9.16 24.25
C GLU A 283 0.68 -8.66 25.65
N ASP A 284 0.60 -9.52 26.67
CA ASP A 284 0.88 -9.20 28.06
C ASP A 284 2.38 -9.28 28.40
N GLY A 285 3.22 -9.68 27.44
CA GLY A 285 4.67 -9.75 27.59
C GLY A 285 5.16 -11.07 28.21
N GLU A 286 4.33 -12.10 28.25
CA GLU A 286 4.75 -13.44 28.65
C GLU A 286 5.36 -14.18 27.45
N GLU A 287 6.53 -14.81 27.68
CA GLU A 287 7.18 -15.63 26.66
C GLU A 287 6.36 -16.91 26.44
N THR A 288 5.85 -17.09 25.22
CA THR A 288 5.08 -18.27 24.82
C THR A 288 5.99 -19.38 24.27
N SER A 289 7.06 -19.00 23.58
CA SER A 289 8.02 -19.96 23.01
C SER A 289 9.33 -19.26 22.66
N SER A 290 10.41 -20.04 22.54
CA SER A 290 11.69 -19.57 22.03
C SER A 290 12.38 -20.61 21.13
N PHE A 291 13.17 -20.11 20.18
CA PHE A 291 13.92 -20.91 19.22
C PHE A 291 15.36 -20.42 19.18
N SER A 292 16.30 -21.27 19.60
CA SER A 292 17.73 -20.97 19.61
C SER A 292 18.34 -21.06 18.20
N HIS A 293 19.29 -20.19 17.92
CA HIS A 293 20.13 -20.22 16.72
C HIS A 293 21.56 -19.78 17.05
N ASN A 294 22.49 -20.07 16.14
CA ASN A 294 23.90 -19.69 16.24
C ASN A 294 24.35 -18.79 15.08
N TYR A 295 23.39 -18.11 14.43
CA TYR A 295 23.61 -17.24 13.28
C TYR A 295 24.45 -16.01 13.64
N ALA A 296 25.35 -15.62 12.73
CA ALA A 296 26.24 -14.48 12.93
C ALA A 296 25.52 -13.15 12.70
N ASP A 297 24.68 -13.06 11.66
CA ASP A 297 23.86 -11.90 11.33
C ASP A 297 22.39 -12.36 11.12
N PRO A 298 21.65 -12.62 12.21
CA PRO A 298 20.30 -13.17 12.13
C PRO A 298 19.32 -12.13 11.57
N VAL A 299 18.52 -12.53 10.59
CA VAL A 299 17.44 -11.71 10.02
C VAL A 299 16.10 -12.41 10.19
N LEU A 300 15.12 -11.67 10.73
CA LEU A 300 13.74 -12.12 10.90
C LEU A 300 12.83 -11.61 9.77
N ARG A 301 12.02 -12.51 9.23
CA ARG A 301 10.85 -12.23 8.39
C ARG A 301 9.65 -12.99 8.93
N ALA A 302 8.47 -12.38 8.90
CA ALA A 302 7.29 -12.96 9.53
C ALA A 302 6.05 -12.76 8.68
N THR A 303 5.16 -13.75 8.76
CA THR A 303 3.77 -13.71 8.31
C THR A 303 2.88 -13.93 9.53
N ASP A 304 1.56 -13.93 9.35
CA ASP A 304 0.61 -14.19 10.44
C ASP A 304 0.77 -15.57 11.12
N LYS A 305 1.36 -16.55 10.41
CA LYS A 305 1.42 -17.94 10.86
C LYS A 305 2.83 -18.48 11.05
N ARG A 306 3.79 -18.00 10.26
CA ARG A 306 5.15 -18.52 10.22
C ARG A 306 6.19 -17.42 10.20
N MET A 307 7.35 -17.75 10.73
CA MET A 307 8.52 -16.89 10.81
C MET A 307 9.69 -17.58 10.16
N LEU A 308 10.44 -16.82 9.38
CA LEU A 308 11.71 -17.21 8.80
C LEU A 308 12.82 -16.47 9.54
N ILE A 309 13.78 -17.23 10.03
CA ILE A 309 15.04 -16.73 10.56
C ILE A 309 16.15 -17.25 9.66
N TYR A 310 17.04 -16.40 9.20
CA TYR A 310 18.18 -16.82 8.41
C TYR A 310 19.45 -16.05 8.76
N ASP A 311 20.60 -16.65 8.50
CA ASP A 311 21.91 -16.04 8.71
C ASP A 311 22.33 -15.27 7.45
N LYS A 312 22.27 -13.94 7.49
CA LYS A 312 22.67 -13.11 6.35
C LYS A 312 24.19 -13.16 6.18
N GLY A 313 24.65 -13.58 5.00
CA GLY A 313 26.05 -13.88 4.72
C GLY A 313 26.49 -15.27 5.23
N GLY A 314 25.68 -15.93 6.05
CA GLY A 314 25.83 -17.34 6.40
C GLY A 314 25.10 -18.26 5.41
N SER A 315 24.91 -19.51 5.78
CA SER A 315 24.32 -20.54 4.89
C SER A 315 23.13 -21.27 5.50
N SER A 316 22.65 -20.85 6.66
CA SER A 316 21.61 -21.56 7.41
C SER A 316 20.35 -20.73 7.54
N LEU A 317 19.20 -21.40 7.48
CA LEU A 317 17.90 -20.82 7.73
C LEU A 317 16.99 -21.79 8.48
N MET A 318 15.98 -21.24 9.14
CA MET A 318 14.96 -21.97 9.88
C MET A 318 13.61 -21.30 9.69
N VAL A 319 12.58 -22.12 9.47
CA VAL A 319 11.19 -21.69 9.50
C VAL A 319 10.53 -22.25 10.74
N VAL A 320 9.94 -21.37 11.53
CA VAL A 320 9.23 -21.72 12.77
C VAL A 320 7.78 -21.26 12.70
N GLY A 321 6.90 -22.00 13.36
CA GLY A 321 5.57 -21.56 13.71
C GLY A 321 5.58 -20.94 15.12
N ARG A 322 4.41 -20.79 15.73
CA ARG A 322 4.28 -20.23 17.07
C ARG A 322 4.84 -21.10 18.19
N THR A 323 4.87 -22.42 18.01
CA THR A 323 5.33 -23.36 19.05
C THR A 323 6.34 -24.37 18.54
N ASN A 324 6.34 -24.65 17.24
CA ASN A 324 7.10 -25.73 16.65
C ASN A 324 7.99 -25.21 15.53
N GLN A 325 9.17 -25.80 15.37
CA GLN A 325 9.99 -25.61 14.19
C GLN A 325 9.39 -26.39 13.02
N MET A 326 9.19 -25.75 11.87
CA MET A 326 8.62 -26.39 10.67
C MET A 326 9.71 -27.13 9.91
N PHE A 327 10.80 -26.44 9.58
CA PHE A 327 11.99 -27.05 9.01
C PHE A 327 13.21 -26.14 9.22
N SER A 328 14.41 -26.73 9.11
CA SER A 328 15.66 -25.98 9.00
C SER A 328 16.44 -26.50 7.80
N LYS A 329 17.22 -25.63 7.18
CA LYS A 329 17.97 -25.95 5.97
C LYS A 329 19.31 -25.23 5.96
N ALA A 330 20.35 -25.97 5.60
CA ALA A 330 21.63 -25.43 5.21
C ALA A 330 21.70 -25.39 3.67
N VAL A 331 21.86 -24.19 3.11
CA VAL A 331 22.11 -23.98 1.68
C VAL A 331 23.61 -24.04 1.39
N LYS A 332 23.97 -24.30 0.14
CA LYS A 332 25.39 -24.46 -0.26
C LYS A 332 26.16 -23.13 -0.23
N ASN A 333 25.54 -22.07 -0.74
CA ASN A 333 26.15 -20.77 -0.95
C ASN A 333 25.66 -19.77 0.13
N ARG A 334 26.28 -18.59 0.22
CA ARG A 334 25.92 -17.61 1.25
C ARG A 334 24.60 -16.94 0.93
N ILE A 335 23.74 -16.81 1.94
CA ILE A 335 22.44 -16.16 1.82
C ILE A 335 22.63 -14.64 1.77
N ILE A 336 22.18 -14.01 0.69
CA ILE A 336 22.17 -12.55 0.53
C ILE A 336 20.92 -11.97 1.19
N MET A 337 19.77 -12.57 0.91
CA MET A 337 18.47 -12.19 1.45
C MET A 337 17.51 -13.37 1.35
N ALA A 338 16.49 -13.40 2.22
CA ALA A 338 15.40 -14.33 2.11
C ALA A 338 14.11 -13.68 2.59
N ASP A 339 12.99 -14.20 2.12
CA ASP A 339 11.65 -13.75 2.53
C ASP A 339 10.69 -14.94 2.65
N ILE A 340 9.58 -14.73 3.34
CA ILE A 340 8.52 -15.74 3.54
C ILE A 340 7.16 -15.19 3.12
N ALA A 341 6.46 -15.96 2.30
CA ALA A 341 5.16 -15.62 1.75
C ALA A 341 4.00 -16.02 2.67
N PRO A 342 2.81 -15.41 2.51
CA PRO A 342 1.60 -15.80 3.26
C PRO A 342 1.19 -17.27 3.10
N ASN A 343 1.49 -17.88 1.95
CA ASN A 343 1.25 -19.30 1.69
C ASN A 343 2.37 -20.24 2.22
N ASN A 344 3.32 -19.71 2.97
CA ASN A 344 4.49 -20.37 3.57
C ASN A 344 5.63 -20.71 2.61
N ASN A 345 5.59 -20.25 1.35
CA ASN A 345 6.74 -20.36 0.47
C ASN A 345 7.88 -19.49 1.00
N VAL A 346 9.11 -19.99 0.88
CA VAL A 346 10.32 -19.29 1.32
C VAL A 346 11.23 -19.08 0.13
N ALA A 347 11.51 -17.83 -0.19
CA ALA A 347 12.39 -17.45 -1.28
C ALA A 347 13.74 -17.04 -0.69
N VAL A 348 14.81 -17.67 -1.18
CA VAL A 348 16.17 -17.48 -0.70
C VAL A 348 17.04 -17.08 -1.88
N VAL A 349 17.71 -15.95 -1.74
CA VAL A 349 18.71 -15.49 -2.69
C VAL A 349 20.09 -15.80 -2.13
N THR A 350 20.88 -16.57 -2.86
CA THR A 350 22.27 -16.86 -2.52
C THR A 350 23.23 -16.22 -3.51
N ASP A 351 24.47 -15.99 -3.06
CA ASP A 351 25.56 -15.71 -3.98
C ASP A 351 25.93 -16.95 -4.80
N ASP A 352 26.72 -16.75 -5.84
CA ASP A 352 27.25 -17.82 -6.68
C ASP A 352 28.53 -17.35 -7.36
N GLU A 353 29.37 -18.30 -7.79
CA GLU A 353 30.61 -17.99 -8.51
C GLU A 353 30.38 -17.64 -9.98
N ARG A 354 29.32 -18.22 -10.59
CA ARG A 354 29.02 -18.08 -12.02
C ARG A 354 27.96 -17.01 -12.28
N TYR A 355 27.06 -16.80 -11.32
CA TYR A 355 25.94 -15.87 -11.44
C TYR A 355 26.04 -14.76 -10.38
N ALA A 356 25.46 -13.60 -10.67
CA ALA A 356 25.43 -12.50 -9.72
C ALA A 356 24.52 -12.79 -8.51
N GLY A 357 23.59 -13.74 -8.65
CA GLY A 357 22.84 -14.32 -7.55
C GLY A 357 21.84 -15.36 -8.04
N ILE A 358 21.47 -16.28 -7.17
CA ILE A 358 20.53 -17.37 -7.46
C ILE A 358 19.34 -17.24 -6.51
N LEU A 359 18.15 -17.06 -7.08
CA LEU A 359 16.88 -17.17 -6.37
C LEU A 359 16.43 -18.63 -6.35
N THR A 360 16.23 -19.19 -5.17
CA THR A 360 15.64 -20.52 -4.97
C THR A 360 14.42 -20.39 -4.07
N VAL A 361 13.29 -20.97 -4.47
CA VAL A 361 12.05 -20.95 -3.68
C VAL A 361 11.74 -22.34 -3.19
N TYR A 362 11.45 -22.43 -1.90
CA TYR A 362 11.05 -23.63 -1.20
C TYR A 362 9.57 -23.55 -0.81
N ASP A 363 8.86 -24.67 -0.89
CA ASP A 363 7.51 -24.78 -0.35
C ASP A 363 7.51 -24.77 1.19
N GLY A 364 6.31 -24.80 1.78
CA GLY A 364 6.14 -24.85 3.23
C GLY A 364 6.72 -26.11 3.92
N ASN A 365 7.21 -27.10 3.16
CA ASN A 365 7.88 -28.30 3.65
C ASN A 365 9.40 -28.29 3.36
N GLY A 366 9.93 -27.19 2.81
CA GLY A 366 11.35 -27.04 2.47
C GLY A 366 11.78 -27.68 1.15
N ARG A 367 10.83 -28.14 0.32
CA ARG A 367 11.10 -28.72 -1.01
C ARG A 367 11.30 -27.61 -2.03
N GLU A 368 12.33 -27.74 -2.87
CA GLU A 368 12.59 -26.77 -3.94
C GLU A 368 11.49 -26.85 -5.01
N ILE A 369 10.85 -25.72 -5.30
CA ILE A 369 9.78 -25.61 -6.31
C ILE A 369 10.15 -24.70 -7.47
N PHE A 370 11.07 -23.76 -7.27
CA PHE A 370 11.49 -22.82 -8.31
C PHE A 370 12.94 -22.40 -8.11
N LYS A 371 13.64 -22.16 -9.21
CA LYS A 371 15.02 -21.70 -9.21
C LYS A 371 15.31 -20.81 -10.42
N TRP A 372 15.96 -19.68 -10.18
CA TRP A 372 16.34 -18.72 -11.21
C TRP A 372 17.74 -18.14 -10.93
N SER A 373 18.57 -18.09 -11.96
CA SER A 373 19.92 -17.53 -11.89
C SER A 373 19.97 -16.18 -12.61
N SER A 374 20.45 -15.16 -11.90
CA SER A 374 20.54 -13.80 -12.43
C SER A 374 21.95 -13.47 -12.92
N GLY A 375 22.04 -12.84 -14.09
CA GLY A 375 23.29 -12.20 -14.55
C GLY A 375 23.56 -10.83 -13.92
N SER A 376 22.64 -10.31 -13.11
CA SER A 376 22.74 -9.00 -12.45
C SER A 376 22.48 -9.12 -10.95
N GLN A 377 23.08 -8.23 -10.15
CA GLN A 377 22.98 -8.28 -8.69
C GLN A 377 21.52 -8.06 -8.26
N LEU A 378 21.02 -8.89 -7.35
CA LEU A 378 19.67 -8.76 -6.80
C LEU A 378 19.67 -7.70 -5.70
N LEU A 379 18.65 -6.84 -5.70
CA LEU A 379 18.50 -5.73 -4.75
C LEU A 379 17.33 -5.95 -3.81
N SER A 380 16.20 -6.43 -4.32
CA SER A 380 15.01 -6.70 -3.52
C SER A 380 14.22 -7.90 -4.04
N LEU A 381 13.42 -8.46 -3.14
CA LEU A 381 12.53 -9.58 -3.34
C LEU A 381 11.26 -9.30 -2.53
N THR A 382 10.11 -9.30 -3.18
CA THR A 382 8.79 -9.16 -2.54
C THR A 382 7.85 -10.22 -3.11
N PHE A 383 7.16 -10.98 -2.27
CA PHE A 383 6.12 -11.91 -2.76
C PHE A 383 4.90 -11.17 -3.32
N ASP A 384 4.17 -11.83 -4.21
CA ASP A 384 2.79 -11.44 -4.52
C ASP A 384 1.83 -11.84 -3.39
N GLU A 385 0.59 -11.35 -3.45
CA GLU A 385 -0.44 -11.55 -2.41
C GLU A 385 -0.68 -13.03 -2.09
N ASP A 386 -0.74 -13.88 -3.13
CA ASP A 386 -0.99 -15.32 -2.97
C ASP A 386 0.27 -16.10 -2.55
N GLY A 387 1.46 -15.49 -2.63
CA GLY A 387 2.75 -16.15 -2.46
C GLY A 387 3.12 -17.13 -3.58
N GLY A 388 2.39 -17.10 -4.70
CA GLY A 388 2.60 -17.96 -5.88
C GLY A 388 3.62 -17.39 -6.86
N GLY A 389 4.04 -16.14 -6.64
CA GLY A 389 5.04 -15.43 -7.41
C GLY A 389 5.77 -14.39 -6.58
N CYS A 390 6.74 -13.73 -7.20
CA CYS A 390 7.48 -12.64 -6.55
C CYS A 390 7.98 -11.60 -7.55
N TYR A 391 8.08 -10.37 -7.08
CA TYR A 391 8.77 -9.26 -7.73
C TYR A 391 10.22 -9.24 -7.27
N VAL A 392 11.14 -9.28 -8.23
CA VAL A 392 12.59 -9.21 -8.00
C VAL A 392 13.13 -7.99 -8.70
N THR A 393 13.87 -7.16 -7.98
CA THR A 393 14.63 -6.07 -8.60
C THR A 393 16.10 -6.44 -8.67
N THR A 394 16.69 -6.22 -9.84
CA THR A 394 18.14 -6.38 -10.05
C THR A 394 18.75 -5.06 -10.48
N PHE A 395 20.03 -4.84 -10.24
CA PHE A 395 20.74 -3.68 -10.75
C PHE A 395 22.04 -4.07 -11.47
N ALA A 396 22.40 -3.28 -12.47
CA ALA A 396 23.66 -3.40 -13.20
C ALA A 396 24.09 -2.02 -13.73
N GLY A 397 25.38 -1.88 -14.03
CA GLY A 397 25.88 -0.72 -14.75
C GLY A 397 25.49 -0.77 -16.22
N MET A 398 24.83 0.26 -16.72
CA MET A 398 24.47 0.43 -18.12
C MET A 398 24.85 1.85 -18.55
N ASP A 399 25.71 1.97 -19.57
CA ASP A 399 26.22 3.26 -20.08
C ASP A 399 26.79 4.20 -19.00
N GLY A 400 27.46 3.63 -17.99
CA GLY A 400 28.07 4.39 -16.89
C GLY A 400 27.09 4.86 -15.81
N THR A 401 25.82 4.45 -15.87
CA THR A 401 24.80 4.71 -14.84
C THR A 401 24.32 3.38 -14.26
N LEU A 402 24.01 3.33 -12.96
CA LEU A 402 23.34 2.15 -12.40
C LEU A 402 21.88 2.16 -12.82
N CYS A 403 21.44 1.07 -13.45
CA CYS A 403 20.05 0.87 -13.85
C CYS A 403 19.52 -0.40 -13.20
N SER A 404 18.30 -0.31 -12.68
CA SER A 404 17.56 -1.46 -12.18
C SER A 404 16.63 -2.04 -13.24
N VAL A 405 16.30 -3.31 -13.10
CA VAL A 405 15.26 -4.00 -13.87
C VAL A 405 14.40 -4.75 -12.87
N MET A 406 13.09 -4.53 -12.93
CA MET A 406 12.10 -5.28 -12.18
C MET A 406 11.66 -6.48 -13.01
N ARG A 407 11.60 -7.66 -12.37
CA ARG A 407 11.05 -8.88 -12.95
C ARG A 407 9.96 -9.45 -12.05
N TYR A 408 8.86 -9.86 -12.65
CA TYR A 408 7.83 -10.62 -11.95
C TYR A 408 7.88 -12.08 -12.39
N PHE A 409 7.99 -12.98 -11.42
CA PHE A 409 7.99 -14.42 -11.62
C PHE A 409 6.72 -15.03 -11.04
N ARG A 410 6.13 -15.99 -11.75
CA ARG A 410 5.24 -16.99 -11.16
C ARG A 410 6.01 -18.30 -11.06
N PHE A 411 5.84 -19.04 -9.96
CA PHE A 411 6.69 -20.20 -9.69
C PHE A 411 6.33 -21.45 -10.52
N ASP A 412 5.22 -21.43 -11.24
CA ASP A 412 4.82 -22.43 -12.24
C ASP A 412 5.38 -22.14 -13.64
N GLU A 413 5.97 -20.96 -13.86
CA GLU A 413 6.60 -20.54 -15.10
C GLU A 413 8.13 -20.54 -14.95
N LYS A 414 8.88 -20.84 -16.03
CA LYS A 414 10.36 -20.81 -16.00
C LYS A 414 10.94 -19.42 -16.27
N GLU A 415 10.21 -18.61 -17.04
CA GLU A 415 10.63 -17.29 -17.47
C GLU A 415 9.85 -16.22 -16.69
N PRO A 416 10.42 -15.02 -16.53
CA PRO A 416 9.70 -13.92 -15.89
C PRO A 416 8.49 -13.52 -16.76
N ARG A 417 7.31 -13.48 -16.15
CA ARG A 417 6.07 -13.06 -16.79
C ARG A 417 6.10 -11.59 -17.20
N VAL A 418 6.78 -10.76 -16.41
CA VAL A 418 7.00 -9.33 -16.71
C VAL A 418 8.47 -9.01 -16.49
N THR A 419 9.06 -8.25 -17.41
CA THR A 419 10.37 -7.62 -17.24
C THR A 419 10.23 -6.16 -17.61
N SER A 420 10.67 -5.26 -16.72
CA SER A 420 10.58 -3.83 -16.96
C SER A 420 11.61 -3.33 -17.97
N ASP A 421 11.34 -2.16 -18.54
CA ASP A 421 12.38 -1.35 -19.16
C ASP A 421 13.46 -1.00 -18.11
N PRO A 422 14.72 -0.72 -18.52
CA PRO A 422 15.76 -0.28 -17.60
C PRO A 422 15.35 1.00 -16.85
N LEU A 423 15.35 0.92 -15.53
CA LEU A 423 14.98 1.99 -14.61
C LEU A 423 16.26 2.67 -14.13
N PRO A 424 16.50 3.96 -14.43
CA PRO A 424 17.73 4.67 -14.04
C PRO A 424 17.71 5.08 -12.55
N VAL A 425 17.46 4.12 -11.65
CA VAL A 425 17.41 4.22 -10.19
C VAL A 425 17.86 2.88 -9.59
N LEU A 426 18.23 2.85 -8.31
CA LEU A 426 18.31 1.60 -7.55
C LEU A 426 16.92 1.27 -7.00
N ALA A 427 16.25 0.27 -7.57
CA ALA A 427 14.89 -0.13 -7.21
C ALA A 427 14.88 -0.93 -5.89
N LEU A 428 14.68 -0.23 -4.78
CA LEU A 428 14.74 -0.74 -3.40
C LEU A 428 13.61 -1.72 -3.07
N GLN A 429 12.42 -1.52 -3.64
CA GLN A 429 11.31 -2.47 -3.55
C GLN A 429 10.38 -2.29 -4.76
N ALA A 430 9.77 -3.39 -5.19
CA ALA A 430 8.66 -3.37 -6.15
C ALA A 430 7.49 -4.24 -5.67
N MET A 431 6.28 -3.83 -6.02
CA MET A 431 5.05 -4.61 -5.82
C MET A 431 3.95 -4.19 -6.80
N GLU A 432 2.92 -5.03 -6.94
CA GLU A 432 1.71 -4.70 -7.67
C GLU A 432 0.70 -3.97 -6.79
N ASN A 433 0.05 -2.95 -7.35
CA ASN A 433 -1.00 -2.17 -6.71
C ASN A 433 -2.39 -2.71 -7.06
N ASP A 434 -3.45 -2.12 -6.50
CA ASP A 434 -4.83 -2.59 -6.73
C ASP A 434 -5.32 -2.41 -8.19
N ASN A 435 -4.71 -1.48 -8.93
CA ASN A 435 -4.97 -1.29 -10.36
C ASN A 435 -4.19 -2.24 -11.27
N GLY A 436 -3.38 -3.13 -10.69
CA GLY A 436 -2.53 -4.08 -11.41
C GLY A 436 -1.33 -3.41 -12.08
N GLU A 437 -0.99 -2.20 -11.69
CA GLU A 437 0.24 -1.53 -12.06
C GLU A 437 1.33 -1.86 -11.02
N PHE A 438 2.60 -1.64 -11.36
CA PHE A 438 3.68 -1.90 -10.42
C PHE A 438 4.20 -0.60 -9.84
N TRP A 439 4.28 -0.55 -8.52
CA TRP A 439 5.04 0.47 -7.83
C TRP A 439 6.48 0.05 -7.69
N VAL A 440 7.38 0.98 -7.93
CA VAL A 440 8.81 0.81 -7.74
C VAL A 440 9.34 1.98 -6.95
N VAL A 441 9.77 1.71 -5.73
CA VAL A 441 10.47 2.68 -4.90
C VAL A 441 11.95 2.60 -5.24
N GLY A 442 12.47 3.66 -5.85
CA GLY A 442 13.89 3.84 -6.08
C GLY A 442 14.58 4.59 -4.94
N ASP A 443 15.90 4.65 -5.00
CA ASP A 443 16.74 5.50 -4.14
C ASP A 443 16.56 7.01 -4.40
N THR A 444 16.27 7.37 -5.66
CA THR A 444 16.22 8.76 -6.14
C THR A 444 14.87 9.17 -6.75
N ALA A 445 14.02 8.20 -7.10
CA ALA A 445 12.70 8.46 -7.66
C ALA A 445 11.73 7.32 -7.34
N PHE A 446 10.45 7.66 -7.26
CA PHE A 446 9.35 6.71 -7.27
C PHE A 446 8.82 6.55 -8.69
N MET A 447 8.52 5.32 -9.08
CA MET A 447 8.06 5.02 -10.43
C MET A 447 6.82 4.14 -10.40
N ARG A 448 5.91 4.40 -11.34
CA ARG A 448 4.78 3.53 -11.63
C ARG A 448 4.99 2.89 -12.99
N LEU A 449 4.84 1.57 -13.06
CA LEU A 449 4.98 0.80 -14.28
C LEU A 449 3.64 0.19 -14.66
N ASP A 450 3.38 0.06 -15.96
CA ASP A 450 2.20 -0.66 -16.42
C ASP A 450 2.35 -2.18 -16.23
N ARG A 451 1.27 -2.93 -16.50
CA ARG A 451 1.22 -4.40 -16.50
C ARG A 451 2.27 -5.09 -17.37
N LYS A 452 2.93 -4.35 -18.27
CA LYS A 452 3.98 -4.85 -19.16
C LYS A 452 5.38 -4.41 -18.74
N GLY A 453 5.52 -3.72 -17.60
CA GLY A 453 6.78 -3.23 -17.08
C GLY A 453 7.30 -1.94 -17.72
N ARG A 454 6.45 -1.21 -18.47
CA ARG A 454 6.82 0.08 -19.07
C ARG A 454 6.56 1.20 -18.09
N VAL A 455 7.46 2.19 -18.04
CA VAL A 455 7.31 3.34 -17.14
C VAL A 455 6.10 4.19 -17.55
N LEU A 456 5.13 4.31 -16.65
CA LEU A 456 3.97 5.20 -16.77
C LEU A 456 4.29 6.58 -16.22
N SER A 457 4.78 6.63 -14.98
CA SER A 457 5.13 7.85 -14.28
C SER A 457 6.47 7.71 -13.55
N ARG A 458 7.13 8.85 -13.36
CA ARG A 458 8.37 8.97 -12.59
C ARG A 458 8.29 10.25 -11.79
N TYR A 459 8.39 10.12 -10.47
CA TYR A 459 8.47 11.22 -9.53
C TYR A 459 9.86 11.26 -8.91
N ASP A 460 10.67 12.24 -9.31
CA ASP A 460 12.01 12.45 -8.76
C ASP A 460 11.94 13.13 -7.39
N TYR A 461 12.67 12.57 -6.42
CA TYR A 461 12.65 13.09 -5.05
C TYR A 461 13.34 14.46 -4.96
N MET A 462 12.77 15.34 -4.13
CA MET A 462 13.37 16.64 -3.80
C MET A 462 14.38 16.58 -2.65
N GLY A 463 14.73 15.37 -2.18
CA GLY A 463 15.61 15.12 -1.05
C GLY A 463 16.00 13.65 -0.94
N LYS A 464 16.75 13.30 0.11
CA LYS A 464 17.11 11.91 0.39
C LYS A 464 15.93 11.20 1.05
N LEU A 465 15.50 10.08 0.47
CA LEU A 465 14.49 9.19 1.07
C LEU A 465 15.00 8.68 2.43
N ASP A 466 14.22 8.88 3.49
CA ASP A 466 14.56 8.39 4.84
C ASP A 466 13.95 7.01 5.10
N ASP A 467 12.66 6.83 4.80
CA ASP A 467 12.00 5.51 4.85
C ASP A 467 10.80 5.47 3.90
N PHE A 468 10.27 4.29 3.65
CA PHE A 468 9.09 4.08 2.83
C PHE A 468 8.28 2.87 3.28
N ALA A 469 7.01 2.84 2.93
CA ALA A 469 6.13 1.71 3.15
C ALA A 469 5.16 1.63 1.98
N LEU A 470 4.90 0.41 1.54
CA LEU A 470 4.04 0.13 0.39
C LEU A 470 2.94 -0.84 0.82
N ASP A 471 1.71 -0.51 0.46
CA ASP A 471 0.52 -1.34 0.55
C ASP A 471 -0.24 -1.21 -0.77
N ARG A 472 -0.87 -2.26 -1.32
CA ARG A 472 -1.44 -2.20 -2.69
C ARG A 472 -2.31 -0.98 -3.02
N SER A 473 -2.96 -0.39 -2.01
CA SER A 473 -3.80 0.80 -2.16
C SER A 473 -3.05 2.14 -1.97
N CYS A 474 -2.05 2.19 -1.07
CA CYS A 474 -1.24 3.39 -0.81
C CYS A 474 0.28 3.15 -0.80
N ALA A 475 1.04 3.98 -1.53
CA ALA A 475 2.49 4.07 -1.38
C ALA A 475 2.86 5.32 -0.57
N ALA A 476 3.60 5.14 0.52
CA ALA A 476 4.06 6.23 1.38
C ALA A 476 5.57 6.37 1.35
N LEU A 477 6.04 7.60 1.16
CA LEU A 477 7.43 7.98 1.18
C LEU A 477 7.63 9.05 2.26
N ILE A 478 8.64 8.90 3.11
CA ILE A 478 8.95 9.90 4.11
C ILE A 478 10.37 10.44 3.96
N PHE A 479 10.46 11.76 4.07
CA PHE A 479 11.68 12.54 3.97
C PHE A 479 11.83 13.42 5.20
N LYS A 480 13.06 13.71 5.61
CA LYS A 480 13.37 14.85 6.46
C LYS A 480 12.92 16.12 5.74
N GLY A 481 12.15 16.94 6.44
CA GLY A 481 11.76 18.24 5.93
C GLY A 481 12.94 19.22 5.92
N ILE A 482 12.73 20.34 5.22
CA ILE A 482 13.75 21.38 5.03
C ILE A 482 14.08 22.09 6.35
N GLU A 483 13.07 22.19 7.22
CA GLU A 483 13.20 22.84 8.52
C GLU A 483 13.72 21.86 9.57
N ARG A 484 14.33 22.37 10.63
CA ARG A 484 14.80 21.51 11.73
C ARG A 484 13.62 20.77 12.36
N ARG A 485 13.82 19.48 12.65
CA ARG A 485 12.81 18.61 13.26
C ARG A 485 11.50 18.59 12.46
N SER A 486 11.62 18.63 11.14
CA SER A 486 10.46 18.50 10.26
C SER A 486 10.50 17.21 9.47
N SER A 487 9.31 16.73 9.12
CA SER A 487 9.08 15.58 8.27
C SER A 487 8.17 15.99 7.12
N ARG A 488 8.40 15.36 5.97
CA ARG A 488 7.58 15.47 4.76
C ARG A 488 7.15 14.07 4.36
N LEU A 489 5.88 13.77 4.57
CA LEU A 489 5.24 12.53 4.15
C LEU A 489 4.55 12.78 2.82
N GLU A 490 4.82 11.92 1.84
CA GLU A 490 4.23 11.95 0.51
C GLU A 490 3.50 10.65 0.25
N LEU A 491 2.24 10.74 -0.16
CA LEU A 491 1.35 9.61 -0.37
C LEU A 491 0.92 9.54 -1.84
N PHE A 492 0.94 8.34 -2.39
CA PHE A 492 0.43 8.03 -3.71
C PHE A 492 -0.68 7.01 -3.57
N ASP A 493 -1.85 7.35 -4.09
CA ASP A 493 -3.01 6.46 -4.15
C ASP A 493 -2.92 5.62 -5.41
N SER A 494 -3.19 4.32 -5.27
CA SER A 494 -3.29 3.40 -6.39
C SER A 494 -4.31 3.85 -7.45
N ASP A 495 -5.42 4.48 -7.03
CA ASP A 495 -6.52 4.94 -7.89
C ASP A 495 -6.25 6.25 -8.61
N SER A 496 -5.13 6.92 -8.29
CA SER A 496 -4.76 8.19 -8.88
C SER A 496 -3.84 8.01 -10.08
N ASP A 497 -4.19 8.67 -11.19
CA ASP A 497 -3.33 8.74 -12.37
C ASP A 497 -2.26 9.84 -12.29
N ARG A 498 -2.07 10.50 -11.14
CA ARG A 498 -1.15 11.63 -11.01
C ARG A 498 0.32 11.20 -11.02
N ASP A 499 1.17 12.05 -11.60
CA ASP A 499 2.63 11.91 -11.57
C ASP A 499 3.25 12.48 -10.27
N GLU A 500 2.49 13.26 -9.52
CA GLU A 500 2.87 13.88 -8.26
C GLU A 500 2.12 13.20 -7.09
N PRO A 501 2.62 13.30 -5.84
CA PRO A 501 1.93 12.76 -4.68
C PRO A 501 0.50 13.30 -4.57
N ASP A 502 -0.45 12.42 -4.28
CA ASP A 502 -1.85 12.77 -4.04
C ASP A 502 -2.00 13.62 -2.79
N LYS A 503 -1.18 13.34 -1.78
CA LYS A 503 -1.10 14.09 -0.54
C LYS A 503 0.33 14.33 -0.12
N ILE A 504 0.59 15.55 0.35
CA ILE A 504 1.84 15.91 1.02
C ILE A 504 1.50 16.45 2.40
N VAL A 505 2.02 15.80 3.44
CA VAL A 505 1.88 16.22 4.83
C VAL A 505 3.23 16.70 5.33
N ASN A 506 3.32 18.00 5.62
CA ASN A 506 4.51 18.60 6.23
C ASN A 506 4.22 18.92 7.69
N LYS A 507 5.10 18.46 8.58
CA LYS A 507 4.99 18.70 10.02
C LYS A 507 6.34 19.05 10.63
N GLN A 508 6.33 19.91 11.65
CA GLN A 508 7.49 20.27 12.48
C GLN A 508 7.40 19.59 13.85
N ASP A 509 7.21 18.28 13.86
CA ASP A 509 6.95 17.49 15.06
C ASP A 509 8.05 16.46 15.35
N GLY A 510 9.07 16.38 14.51
CA GLY A 510 10.17 15.46 14.70
C GLY A 510 10.84 15.08 13.40
N THR A 511 11.99 14.41 13.51
CA THR A 511 12.63 13.77 12.36
C THR A 511 12.13 12.34 12.23
N PRO A 512 11.79 11.88 11.01
CA PRO A 512 11.36 10.50 10.80
C PRO A 512 12.49 9.52 11.11
N VAL A 513 12.13 8.39 11.73
CA VAL A 513 13.03 7.29 12.08
C VAL A 513 12.64 6.02 11.34
N ARG A 514 11.35 5.63 11.42
CA ARG A 514 10.83 4.41 10.82
C ARG A 514 9.38 4.59 10.40
N MET A 515 8.97 3.93 9.32
CA MET A 515 7.58 3.88 8.87
C MET A 515 7.16 2.43 8.57
N LYS A 516 5.94 2.06 8.98
CA LYS A 516 5.33 0.76 8.65
C LYS A 516 3.86 0.94 8.33
N MET A 517 3.35 0.13 7.40
CA MET A 517 1.94 0.04 7.06
C MET A 517 1.34 -1.23 7.65
N THR A 518 0.17 -1.11 8.27
CA THR A 518 -0.56 -2.24 8.84
C THR A 518 -2.05 -1.91 8.88
N ASN A 519 -2.90 -2.81 8.38
CA ASN A 519 -4.37 -2.70 8.44
C ASN A 519 -4.93 -1.36 7.93
N GLY A 520 -4.46 -0.87 6.78
CA GLY A 520 -4.93 0.41 6.21
C GLY A 520 -4.45 1.66 6.96
N LYS A 521 -3.52 1.50 7.91
CA LYS A 521 -2.94 2.58 8.71
C LYS A 521 -1.44 2.67 8.44
N MET A 522 -0.93 3.89 8.44
CA MET A 522 0.50 4.18 8.38
C MET A 522 0.95 4.65 9.75
N VAL A 523 1.86 3.92 10.36
CA VAL A 523 2.45 4.32 11.63
C VAL A 523 3.87 4.81 11.37
N ILE A 524 4.18 5.97 11.92
CA ILE A 524 5.44 6.67 11.69
C ILE A 524 6.07 6.95 13.05
N LEU A 525 7.22 6.32 13.29
CA LEU A 525 8.07 6.64 14.43
C LEU A 525 8.95 7.82 14.06
N LYS A 526 8.85 8.88 14.85
CA LYS A 526 9.71 10.06 14.83
C LYS A 526 10.56 10.07 16.09
N ASP A 527 11.51 11.00 16.14
CA ASP A 527 12.47 11.09 17.25
C ASP A 527 11.87 11.34 18.64
N ARG A 528 10.64 11.81 18.79
CA ARG A 528 9.99 12.00 20.11
C ARG A 528 8.51 11.67 20.12
N GLN A 529 8.00 11.11 19.03
CA GLN A 529 6.58 10.94 18.82
C GLN A 529 6.34 9.78 17.86
N VAL A 530 5.25 9.06 18.08
CA VAL A 530 4.68 8.14 17.10
C VAL A 530 3.37 8.71 16.61
N ASP A 531 3.19 8.72 15.29
CA ASP A 531 1.97 9.19 14.65
C ASP A 531 1.35 8.07 13.81
N CYS A 532 0.03 8.05 13.76
CA CYS A 532 -0.74 7.20 12.88
C CYS A 532 -1.55 8.02 11.90
N TYR A 533 -1.41 7.72 10.62
CA TYR A 533 -2.14 8.34 9.53
C TYR A 533 -3.00 7.30 8.81
N ASP A 534 -4.12 7.72 8.25
CA ASP A 534 -4.81 6.97 7.20
C ASP A 534 -4.15 7.22 5.84
N PHE A 535 -4.53 6.44 4.83
CA PHE A 535 -4.01 6.57 3.46
C PHE A 535 -4.41 7.89 2.75
N GLU A 536 -5.32 8.68 3.33
CA GLU A 536 -5.69 10.02 2.86
C GLU A 536 -4.77 11.11 3.47
N GLY A 537 -3.88 10.71 4.39
CA GLY A 537 -2.93 11.56 5.09
C GLY A 537 -3.53 12.33 6.26
N ASN A 538 -4.67 11.89 6.79
CA ASN A 538 -5.26 12.43 8.01
C ASN A 538 -4.62 11.77 9.23
N LEU A 539 -4.28 12.58 10.23
CA LEU A 539 -3.69 12.10 11.49
C LEU A 539 -4.80 11.49 12.38
N LEU A 540 -4.77 10.17 12.51
CA LEU A 540 -5.70 9.38 13.33
C LEU A 540 -5.34 9.44 14.80
N ALA A 541 -4.07 9.17 15.14
CA ALA A 541 -3.61 9.21 16.51
C ALA A 541 -2.15 9.63 16.63
N THR A 542 -1.78 10.04 17.84
CA THR A 542 -0.42 10.44 18.17
C THR A 542 -0.09 10.16 19.64
N ALA A 543 1.18 9.90 19.94
CA ALA A 543 1.68 9.70 21.29
C ALA A 543 3.14 10.16 21.40
N GLU A 544 3.51 10.78 22.51
CA GLU A 544 4.92 11.06 22.82
C GLU A 544 5.66 9.75 23.13
N CYS A 545 6.91 9.65 22.68
CA CYS A 545 7.76 8.47 22.90
C CYS A 545 9.22 8.88 23.17
N SER A 546 10.03 7.93 23.64
CA SER A 546 11.46 8.16 23.83
C SER A 546 12.17 8.36 22.48
N SER A 547 13.26 9.14 22.49
CA SER A 547 14.15 9.31 21.34
C SER A 547 15.11 8.17 21.11
N ASP A 548 15.18 7.23 22.05
CA ASP A 548 16.10 6.10 21.98
C ASP A 548 15.52 4.95 21.15
N TYR A 549 14.24 5.02 20.78
CA TYR A 549 13.58 4.00 19.99
C TYR A 549 14.05 4.02 18.53
N THR A 550 14.48 2.84 18.05
CA THR A 550 15.08 2.67 16.72
C THR A 550 14.17 1.94 15.73
N ASP A 551 13.20 1.17 16.24
CA ASP A 551 12.23 0.42 15.45
C ASP A 551 10.95 0.25 16.28
N PHE A 552 9.85 -0.11 15.63
CA PHE A 552 8.59 -0.36 16.31
C PHE A 552 7.76 -1.42 15.59
N VAL A 553 6.77 -1.99 16.28
CA VAL A 553 5.73 -2.85 15.69
C VAL A 553 4.39 -2.39 16.22
N TYR A 554 3.38 -2.32 15.36
CA TYR A 554 2.02 -1.94 15.73
C TYR A 554 1.06 -3.10 15.47
N PHE A 555 0.36 -3.56 16.51
CA PHE A 555 -0.74 -4.53 16.40
C PHE A 555 -1.60 -4.49 17.68
N GLY A 556 -2.87 -4.89 17.58
CA GLY A 556 -3.78 -4.97 18.74
C GLY A 556 -3.95 -3.65 19.50
N ASP A 557 -3.96 -2.51 18.78
CA ASP A 557 -3.97 -1.15 19.36
C ASP A 557 -2.84 -0.87 20.36
N ASN A 558 -1.71 -1.54 20.15
CA ASN A 558 -0.49 -1.33 20.92
C ASN A 558 0.67 -1.03 19.97
N VAL A 559 1.58 -0.17 20.41
CA VAL A 559 2.88 0.03 19.75
C VAL A 559 3.96 -0.53 20.67
N TYR A 560 4.77 -1.42 20.10
CA TYR A 560 5.93 -2.02 20.74
C TYR A 560 7.18 -1.34 20.18
N PHE A 561 8.00 -0.74 21.04
CA PHE A 561 9.20 -0.01 20.63
C PHE A 561 10.46 -0.80 20.95
N LYS A 562 11.37 -0.88 19.98
CA LYS A 562 12.71 -1.44 20.16
C LYS A 562 13.69 -0.36 20.58
N ASP A 563 14.21 -0.50 21.78
CA ASP A 563 15.45 0.12 22.21
C ASP A 563 16.62 -0.88 22.05
N TYR A 564 17.85 -0.46 22.31
CA TYR A 564 19.05 -1.26 22.24
C TYR A 564 19.03 -2.49 23.18
N ARG A 565 18.40 -2.36 24.36
CA ARG A 565 18.40 -3.41 25.41
C ARG A 565 17.01 -3.92 25.81
N GLU A 566 15.98 -3.20 25.45
CA GLU A 566 14.63 -3.47 25.92
C GLU A 566 13.58 -3.26 24.84
N VAL A 567 12.45 -3.92 25.01
CA VAL A 567 11.25 -3.66 24.22
C VAL A 567 10.18 -3.08 25.13
N ASN A 568 9.73 -1.88 24.79
CA ASN A 568 8.70 -1.14 25.50
C ASN A 568 7.35 -1.31 24.82
N LYS A 569 6.25 -1.15 25.56
CA LYS A 569 4.88 -1.19 25.03
C LYS A 569 4.12 0.05 25.45
N ILE A 570 3.40 0.68 24.53
CA ILE A 570 2.37 1.69 24.84
C ILE A 570 1.01 1.25 24.31
N SER A 571 -0.05 1.66 25.00
CA SER A 571 -1.41 1.62 24.44
C SER A 571 -1.53 2.73 23.40
N PHE A 572 -2.00 2.39 22.21
CA PHE A 572 -2.06 3.31 21.08
C PHE A 572 -3.30 3.05 20.23
N THR A 573 -4.40 3.63 20.67
CA THR A 573 -5.70 3.54 19.97
C THR A 573 -5.71 4.53 18.80
N THR A 574 -6.23 4.07 17.65
CA THR A 574 -6.12 4.76 16.34
C THR A 574 -7.41 4.80 15.56
#